data_AF-A0A7J7M6V6-F1
#
_entry.id   AF-A0A7J7M6V6-F1
#
_cell.length_a   1.000
_cell.length_b   1.000
_cell.length_c   1.000
_cell.angle_alpha   90.00
_cell.angle_beta   90.00
_cell.angle_gamma   90.00
#
_symmetry.space_group_name_H-M   'P 1'
#
loop_
_entity.id
_entity.type
_entity.pdbx_description
1 polymer ?
#
loop_
_entity_poly.entity_id
_entity_poly.type
_entity_poly.pdbx_seq_one_letter_code
_entity_poly.pdbx_strand_id
1 'polypeptide(L)'
;MHAEQLEMLSVAFAGDSDKAILYVLNGCKHLRKLEIMAGPFGNVALLVDMGKYETMQSLWMSSCEVTLGGCKTLEMKWPNLNMEIISE
;
A
#
# COMPACT_ATOMS: atom_id res chain seq x y z
N MET A 1 -6.58 5.16 18.92
CA MET A 1 -6.10 4.50 17.70
C MET A 1 -4.97 3.56 18.10
N HIS A 2 -4.80 2.42 17.43
CA HIS A 2 -3.73 1.47 17.74
C HIS A 2 -2.51 1.72 16.86
N ALA A 3 -1.32 1.30 17.33
CA ALA A 3 -0.08 1.31 16.55
C ALA A 3 0.35 2.69 15.98
N GLU A 4 0.00 3.80 16.65
CA GLU A 4 0.33 5.14 16.13
C GLU A 4 1.83 5.37 15.93
N GLN A 5 2.67 4.73 16.75
CA GLN A 5 4.14 4.82 16.71
C GLN A 5 4.79 3.76 15.79
N LEU A 6 4.00 2.93 15.11
CA LEU A 6 4.53 1.88 14.24
C LEU A 6 5.11 2.50 12.97
N GLU A 7 6.41 2.31 12.75
CA GLU A 7 7.11 2.83 11.57
C GLU A 7 7.17 1.82 10.41
N MET A 8 7.14 0.53 10.70
CA MET A 8 7.22 -0.52 9.70
C MET A 8 6.22 -1.64 9.99
N LEU A 9 5.50 -2.05 8.96
CA LEU A 9 4.55 -3.16 9.01
C LEU A 9 4.80 -4.09 7.83
N SER A 10 5.03 -5.37 8.11
CA SER A 10 5.07 -6.43 7.09
C SER A 10 3.94 -7.42 7.38
N VAL A 11 3.14 -7.73 6.36
CA VAL A 11 1.96 -8.60 6.44
C VAL A 11 2.00 -9.64 5.34
N ALA A 12 1.72 -10.90 5.69
CA ALA A 12 1.60 -12.00 4.74
C ALA A 12 0.37 -12.85 5.04
N PHE A 13 -0.33 -13.33 4.00
CA PHE A 13 -1.45 -14.26 4.10
C PHE A 13 -2.56 -13.80 5.07
N ALA A 14 -2.91 -12.51 5.02
CA ALA A 14 -3.86 -11.92 5.96
C ALA A 14 -4.76 -10.86 5.32
N GLY A 15 -5.89 -10.60 5.97
CA GLY A 15 -6.90 -9.64 5.56
C GLY A 15 -7.99 -10.23 4.68
N ASP A 16 -9.11 -9.51 4.60
CA ASP A 16 -10.31 -9.97 3.90
C ASP A 16 -10.75 -9.01 2.77
N SER A 17 -10.24 -7.76 2.77
CA SER A 17 -10.57 -6.75 1.75
C SER A 17 -9.64 -5.53 1.81
N ASP A 18 -9.69 -4.71 0.76
CA ASP A 18 -9.01 -3.41 0.65
C ASP A 18 -9.22 -2.45 1.84
N LYS A 19 -10.33 -2.58 2.57
CA LYS A 19 -10.60 -1.75 3.76
C LYS A 19 -9.54 -1.93 4.85
N ALA A 20 -8.91 -3.10 4.94
CA ALA A 20 -7.86 -3.34 5.92
C ALA A 20 -6.66 -2.40 5.71
N ILE A 21 -6.27 -2.18 4.44
CA ILE A 21 -5.18 -1.27 4.09
C ILE A 21 -5.55 0.17 4.44
N LEU A 22 -6.79 0.59 4.18
CA LEU A 22 -7.27 1.91 4.60
C LEU A 22 -7.15 2.11 6.12
N TYR A 23 -7.48 1.09 6.93
CA TYR A 23 -7.31 1.19 8.38
C TYR A 23 -5.84 1.27 8.80
N VAL A 24 -4.93 0.56 8.12
CA VAL A 24 -3.49 0.65 8.37
C VAL A 24 -2.97 2.04 8.04
N LEU A 25 -3.26 2.56 6.85
CA LEU A 25 -2.77 3.87 6.39
C LEU A 25 -3.29 5.03 7.27
N ASN A 26 -4.56 4.96 7.69
CA ASN A 26 -5.17 5.96 8.58
C ASN A 26 -4.72 5.81 10.05
N GLY A 27 -4.58 4.57 10.52
CA GLY A 27 -4.31 4.27 11.93
C GLY A 27 -2.85 4.42 12.33
N CYS A 28 -1.93 3.96 11.46
CA CYS A 28 -0.49 3.98 11.70
C CYS A 28 0.10 5.31 11.24
N LYS A 29 -0.05 6.35 12.07
CA LYS A 29 0.29 7.73 11.70
C LYS A 29 1.76 7.90 11.30
N HIS A 30 2.68 7.21 11.97
CA HIS A 30 4.13 7.28 11.71
C HIS A 30 4.62 6.16 10.78
N LEU A 31 3.73 5.45 10.07
CA LEU A 31 4.13 4.39 9.15
C LEU A 31 5.01 4.95 8.03
N ARG A 32 6.19 4.37 7.88
CA ARG A 32 7.17 4.69 6.84
C ARG A 32 7.35 3.55 5.84
N LYS A 33 7.17 2.30 6.26
CA LYS A 33 7.31 1.13 5.37
C LYS A 33 6.13 0.19 5.53
N LEU A 34 5.50 -0.15 4.42
CA LEU A 34 4.44 -1.15 4.36
C LEU A 34 4.81 -2.22 3.35
N GLU A 35 4.89 -3.47 3.79
CA GLU A 35 5.17 -4.63 2.95
C GLU A 35 4.01 -5.60 3.06
N ILE A 36 3.42 -5.95 1.91
CA ILE A 36 2.26 -6.82 1.84
C ILE A 36 2.54 -7.94 0.83
N MET A 37 2.31 -9.18 1.28
CA MET A 37 2.48 -10.36 0.45
C MET A 37 1.23 -11.24 0.52
N ALA A 38 0.74 -11.70 -0.63
CA ALA A 38 -0.33 -12.69 -0.74
C ALA A 38 -1.60 -12.32 0.06
N GLY A 39 -2.07 -11.08 -0.08
CA GLY A 39 -3.32 -10.60 0.54
C GLY A 39 -4.39 -10.22 -0.50
N PRO A 40 -5.68 -10.26 -0.15
CA PRO A 40 -6.80 -9.92 -1.06
C PRO A 40 -6.95 -8.39 -1.17
N PHE A 41 -5.89 -7.74 -1.65
CA PHE A 41 -5.80 -6.29 -1.76
C PHE A 41 -5.56 -5.89 -3.21
N GLY A 42 -6.49 -5.14 -3.79
CA GLY A 42 -6.48 -4.72 -5.17
C GLY A 42 -6.25 -3.22 -5.35
N ASN A 43 -6.75 -2.71 -6.47
CA ASN A 43 -6.55 -1.31 -6.86
C ASN A 43 -7.13 -0.31 -5.87
N VAL A 44 -8.20 -0.68 -5.14
CA VAL A 44 -8.75 0.23 -4.12
C VAL A 44 -7.72 0.39 -3.00
N ALA A 45 -7.14 -0.68 -2.47
CA ALA A 45 -6.06 -0.56 -1.48
C ALA A 45 -4.88 0.28 -1.98
N LEU A 46 -4.47 0.09 -3.25
CA LEU A 46 -3.37 0.87 -3.83
C LEU A 46 -3.71 2.36 -3.96
N LEU A 47 -4.95 2.71 -4.31
CA LEU A 47 -5.31 4.08 -4.69
C LEU A 47 -6.04 4.87 -3.59
N VAL A 48 -6.36 4.23 -2.45
CA VAL A 48 -7.26 4.80 -1.44
C VAL A 48 -6.68 6.03 -0.74
N ASP A 49 -5.38 6.06 -0.46
CA ASP A 49 -4.73 7.18 0.22
C ASP A 49 -3.33 7.40 -0.35
N MET A 50 -3.30 7.88 -1.58
CA MET A 50 -2.05 8.15 -2.29
C MET A 50 -1.25 9.30 -1.67
N GLY A 51 -1.90 10.22 -0.94
CA GLY A 51 -1.22 11.30 -0.23
C GLY A 51 -0.35 10.77 0.91
N LYS A 52 -0.75 9.66 1.55
CA LYS A 52 0.08 9.00 2.57
C LYS A 52 1.44 8.57 2.04
N TYR A 53 1.53 8.19 0.77
CA TYR A 53 2.77 7.71 0.16
C TYR A 53 3.89 8.76 0.12
N GLU A 54 3.57 10.05 0.10
CA GLU A 54 4.59 11.13 0.16
C GLU A 54 5.34 11.14 1.50
N THR A 55 4.68 10.70 2.58
CA THR A 55 5.27 10.63 3.92
C THR A 55 5.92 9.29 4.21
N MET A 56 5.66 8.29 3.37
CA MET A 56 6.22 6.96 3.48
C MET A 56 7.55 6.86 2.72
N GLN A 57 8.41 5.98 3.20
CA GLN A 57 9.64 5.62 2.53
C GLN A 57 9.40 4.61 1.39
N SER A 58 8.54 3.62 1.61
CA SER A 58 8.24 2.61 0.60
C SER A 58 6.93 1.85 0.87
N LEU A 59 6.30 1.43 -0.23
CA LEU A 59 5.21 0.46 -0.25
C LEU A 59 5.64 -0.71 -1.13
N TRP A 60 5.57 -1.92 -0.62
CA TRP A 60 5.79 -3.16 -1.37
C TRP A 60 4.51 -3.98 -1.36
N MET A 61 4.06 -4.41 -2.55
CA MET A 61 2.92 -5.31 -2.70
C MET A 61 3.30 -6.42 -3.67
N SER A 62 3.33 -7.66 -3.20
CA SER A 62 3.57 -8.86 -4.02
C SER A 62 2.45 -9.88 -3.88
N SER A 63 2.15 -10.59 -4.97
CA SER A 63 1.08 -11.60 -5.02
C SER A 63 -0.27 -11.09 -4.48
N CYS A 64 -0.55 -9.80 -4.65
CA CYS A 64 -1.81 -9.15 -4.32
C CYS A 64 -2.68 -9.02 -5.59
N GLU A 65 -3.89 -8.49 -5.45
CA GLU A 65 -4.87 -8.35 -6.55
C GLU A 65 -4.75 -7.00 -7.30
N VAL A 66 -3.65 -6.28 -7.11
CA VAL A 66 -3.36 -5.03 -7.80
C VAL A 66 -3.16 -5.30 -9.29
N THR A 67 -3.80 -4.50 -10.15
CA THR A 67 -3.71 -4.67 -11.60
C THR A 67 -2.74 -3.66 -12.21
N LEU A 68 -2.17 -3.99 -13.38
CA LEU A 68 -1.34 -3.06 -14.16
C LEU A 68 -2.05 -1.73 -14.46
N GLY A 69 -3.36 -1.76 -14.68
CA GLY A 69 -4.16 -0.55 -14.86
C GLY A 69 -4.23 0.30 -13.59
N GLY A 70 -4.28 -0.33 -12.41
CA GLY A 70 -4.17 0.34 -11.12
C GLY A 70 -2.82 1.02 -10.94
N CYS A 71 -1.73 0.32 -11.23
CA CYS A 71 -0.37 0.87 -11.19
C CYS A 71 -0.23 2.09 -12.11
N LYS A 72 -0.63 1.98 -13.38
CA LYS A 72 -0.61 3.11 -14.33
C LYS A 72 -1.46 4.29 -13.85
N THR A 73 -2.58 4.03 -13.20
CA THR A 73 -3.43 5.08 -12.62
C THR A 73 -2.71 5.81 -11.49
N LEU A 74 -1.99 5.10 -10.63
CA LEU A 74 -1.19 5.69 -9.56
C LEU A 74 -0.06 6.55 -10.14
N GLU A 75 0.70 6.03 -11.12
CA GLU A 75 1.78 6.76 -11.81
C GLU A 75 1.27 8.06 -12.44
N MET A 76 0.14 8.02 -13.15
CA MET A 76 -0.46 9.21 -13.76
C MET A 76 -0.93 10.25 -12.74
N LYS A 77 -1.46 9.82 -11.59
CA LYS A 77 -1.99 10.72 -10.56
C LYS A 77 -0.91 11.28 -9.66
N TRP A 78 0.20 10.55 -9.48
CA TRP A 78 1.27 10.90 -8.56
C TRP A 78 2.65 10.72 -9.22
N PRO A 79 3.04 11.67 -10.08
CA PRO A 79 4.29 11.59 -10.84
C PRO A 79 5.56 11.73 -9.98
N ASN A 80 5.43 12.09 -8.70
CA ASN A 80 6.54 12.24 -7.77
C ASN A 80 6.94 10.91 -7.10
N LEU A 81 6.21 9.82 -7.34
CA LEU A 81 6.53 8.50 -6.83
C LEU A 81 7.31 7.71 -7.89
N ASN A 82 8.39 7.08 -7.46
CA ASN A 82 9.03 6.04 -8.26
C ASN A 82 8.19 4.78 -8.16
N MET A 83 7.69 4.31 -9.29
CA MET A 83 6.95 3.06 -9.37
C MET A 83 7.76 2.02 -10.12
N GLU A 84 7.97 0.87 -9.48
CA GLU A 84 8.63 -0.28 -10.07
C GLU A 84 7.63 -1.44 -10.14
N ILE A 85 7.40 -1.94 -11.35
CA ILE A 85 6.58 -3.13 -11.59
C ILE A 85 7.54 -4.25 -11.95
N ILE A 86 7.69 -5.20 -11.04
CA ILE A 86 8.59 -6.34 -11.19
C ILE A 86 7.73 -7.56 -11.50
N SER A 87 7.91 -8.13 -12.69
CA SER A 87 7.38 -9.44 -13.07
C SER A 87 8.52 -10.45 -13.13
N GLU A 88 8.27 -11.67 -12.67
CA GLU A 88 9.13 -12.83 -12.98
C GLU A 88 9.09 -13.17 -14.48
#